data_AF-A0A848VGK7-F1
#
_entry.id   AF-A0A848VGK7-F1
#
_cell.length_a   1.000
_cell.length_b   1.000
_cell.length_c   1.000
_cell.angle_alpha   90.00
_cell.angle_beta   90.00
_cell.angle_gamma   90.00
#
_symmetry.space_group_name_H-M   'P 1'
#
loop_
_entity.id
_entity.type
_entity.pdbx_description
1 polymer ?
#
loop_
_entity_poly.entity_id
_entity_poly.type
_entity_poly.pdbx_seq_one_letter_code
_entity_poly.pdbx_strand_id
1 'polypeptide(L)'
;MLATLLFCCLVINEIAYAPPNQGSEYVELFNAGASVIDLADATLYDSTRRPRPVVDRSLTLKAGAYVVLVQDPTAFEASFPGVPFLPVSGWPTLNNTGDEVGISVGGVEVDLVAYQPDWSNSPAPLERIDPQGPSSHPVNWTSSPTGGTPGAINAAYRPDRDPPRMIYAERFLTDSLLVVFSEPVVPVGAAAFGARSVRWSNDSTAWAAGSPPGPARVQGVEDLFGNRTSETGMATVGLPETGEVIITERLLRPVSDPFDGVPDQTRFVELWNAGKRAVSVRGLRLQGAV
;
A
#
# COMPACT_ATOMS: atom_id res chain seq x y z
N MET A 1 -30.83 -13.84 11.86
CA MET A 1 -29.53 -13.18 11.96
C MET A 1 -28.53 -13.97 11.10
N LEU A 2 -28.61 -13.81 9.77
CA LEU A 2 -27.91 -14.68 8.80
C LEU A 2 -27.45 -13.93 7.54
N ALA A 3 -27.35 -12.59 7.60
CA ALA A 3 -26.97 -11.75 6.45
C ALA A 3 -25.52 -11.22 6.52
N THR A 4 -24.77 -11.54 7.58
CA THR A 4 -23.48 -10.86 7.87
C THR A 4 -22.24 -11.62 7.38
N LEU A 5 -22.37 -12.72 6.62
CA LEU A 5 -21.23 -13.60 6.29
C LEU A 5 -21.05 -13.94 4.79
N LEU A 6 -21.84 -13.36 3.88
CA LEU A 6 -21.77 -13.71 2.45
C LEU A 6 -21.02 -12.70 1.57
N PHE A 7 -20.65 -11.53 2.10
CA PHE A 7 -20.10 -10.43 1.29
C PHE A 7 -18.63 -10.10 1.56
N CYS A 8 -17.97 -10.76 2.52
CA CYS A 8 -16.55 -10.48 2.84
C CYS A 8 -15.56 -10.88 1.73
N CYS A 9 -16.05 -11.27 0.56
CA CYS A 9 -15.24 -11.80 -0.52
C CYS A 9 -15.45 -11.12 -1.88
N LEU A 10 -16.44 -10.24 -2.04
CA LEU A 10 -16.56 -9.42 -3.25
C LEU A 10 -15.65 -8.21 -3.07
N VAL A 11 -14.60 -8.15 -3.87
CA VAL A 11 -13.54 -7.15 -3.71
C VAL A 11 -13.37 -6.32 -4.97
N ILE A 12 -12.97 -5.07 -4.82
CA ILE A 12 -12.50 -4.25 -5.94
C ILE A 12 -11.08 -4.73 -6.28
N ASN A 13 -10.87 -5.10 -7.54
CA ASN A 13 -9.65 -5.76 -8.01
C ASN A 13 -8.83 -4.91 -8.98
N GLU A 14 -9.49 -4.08 -9.79
CA GLU A 14 -8.84 -3.18 -10.74
C GLU A 14 -9.64 -1.88 -10.87
N ILE A 15 -8.96 -0.73 -10.97
CA ILE A 15 -9.56 0.60 -11.11
C ILE A 15 -8.85 1.37 -12.21
N ALA A 16 -9.54 1.60 -13.33
CA ALA A 16 -9.08 2.52 -14.36
C ALA A 16 -9.77 3.88 -14.17
N TYR A 17 -9.15 4.77 -13.40
CA TYR A 17 -9.68 6.11 -13.14
C TYR A 17 -9.15 7.17 -14.12
N ALA A 18 -8.01 6.93 -14.77
CA ALA A 18 -7.36 7.89 -15.67
C ALA A 18 -6.96 7.27 -17.04
N PRO A 19 -7.89 6.66 -17.78
CA PRO A 19 -7.57 5.96 -19.02
C PRO A 19 -6.95 6.92 -20.06
N PRO A 20 -5.85 6.53 -20.73
CA PRO A 20 -5.26 7.35 -21.78
C PRO A 20 -6.15 7.39 -23.05
N ASN A 21 -5.94 8.40 -23.90
CA ASN A 21 -6.48 8.47 -25.28
C ASN A 21 -8.02 8.32 -25.41
N GLN A 22 -8.80 8.91 -24.50
CA GLN A 22 -10.27 8.78 -24.48
C GLN A 22 -10.76 7.34 -24.23
N GLY A 23 -9.96 6.50 -23.54
CA GLY A 23 -10.44 5.21 -23.05
C GLY A 23 -11.55 5.35 -22.02
N SER A 24 -12.22 4.24 -21.70
CA SER A 24 -13.29 4.20 -20.69
C SER A 24 -12.72 4.07 -19.29
N GLU A 25 -13.32 4.78 -18.32
CA GLU A 25 -13.19 4.39 -16.92
C GLU A 25 -13.83 3.02 -16.71
N TYR A 26 -13.25 2.22 -15.82
CA TYR A 26 -13.85 0.97 -15.38
C TYR A 26 -13.41 0.59 -13.97
N VAL A 27 -14.20 -0.27 -13.36
CA VAL A 27 -13.93 -0.90 -12.07
C VAL A 27 -14.16 -2.39 -12.23
N GLU A 28 -13.17 -3.20 -11.89
CA GLU A 28 -13.32 -4.64 -11.85
C GLU A 28 -13.59 -5.11 -10.43
N LEU A 29 -14.59 -5.99 -10.31
CA LEU A 29 -14.86 -6.73 -9.08
C LEU A 29 -14.41 -8.18 -9.24
N PHE A 30 -13.85 -8.74 -8.18
CA PHE A 30 -13.45 -10.14 -8.09
C PHE A 30 -14.16 -10.83 -6.93
N ASN A 31 -14.63 -12.05 -7.15
CA ASN A 31 -15.10 -12.91 -6.06
C ASN A 31 -13.93 -13.72 -5.51
N ALA A 32 -13.26 -13.18 -4.48
CA ALA A 32 -12.16 -13.80 -3.75
C ALA A 32 -12.60 -14.95 -2.82
N GLY A 33 -13.90 -15.28 -2.79
CA GLY A 33 -14.50 -16.24 -1.88
C GLY A 33 -14.69 -17.61 -2.48
N ALA A 34 -15.22 -18.52 -1.67
CA ALA A 34 -15.54 -19.89 -2.08
C ALA A 34 -17.00 -20.06 -2.56
N SER A 35 -17.85 -19.06 -2.34
CA SER A 35 -19.29 -19.12 -2.60
C SER A 35 -19.69 -18.28 -3.82
N VAL A 36 -20.77 -18.65 -4.47
CA VAL A 36 -21.40 -17.81 -5.51
C VAL A 36 -22.02 -16.57 -4.86
N ILE A 37 -21.85 -15.41 -5.48
CA ILE A 37 -22.42 -14.13 -5.03
C ILE A 37 -23.48 -13.69 -6.05
N ASP A 38 -24.67 -13.29 -5.61
CA ASP A 38 -25.65 -12.63 -6.47
C ASP A 38 -25.44 -11.10 -6.42
N LEU A 39 -25.33 -10.49 -7.59
CA LEU A 39 -25.11 -9.06 -7.77
C LEU A 39 -26.40 -8.26 -7.96
N ALA A 40 -27.59 -8.87 -7.86
CA ALA A 40 -28.89 -8.22 -8.09
C ALA A 40 -29.06 -6.86 -7.40
N ASP A 41 -28.54 -6.72 -6.16
CA ASP A 41 -28.61 -5.50 -5.35
C ASP A 41 -27.23 -4.83 -5.17
N ALA A 42 -26.28 -5.12 -6.06
CA ALA A 42 -24.96 -4.51 -6.04
C ALA A 42 -25.02 -3.07 -6.58
N THR A 43 -24.33 -2.16 -5.91
CA THR A 43 -24.27 -0.75 -6.28
C THR A 43 -22.85 -0.20 -6.19
N LEU A 44 -22.43 0.53 -7.22
CA LEU A 44 -21.15 1.24 -7.31
C LEU A 44 -21.35 2.70 -6.89
N TYR A 45 -20.41 3.28 -6.14
CA TYR A 45 -20.41 4.71 -5.80
C TYR A 45 -19.00 5.27 -5.69
N ASP A 46 -18.91 6.59 -5.73
CA ASP A 46 -17.72 7.38 -5.45
C ASP A 46 -17.82 8.13 -4.10
N SER A 47 -16.89 9.04 -3.85
CA SER A 47 -16.88 9.92 -2.68
C SER A 47 -18.16 10.76 -2.48
N THR A 48 -19.00 10.93 -3.52
CA THR A 48 -20.31 11.61 -3.39
C THR A 48 -21.37 10.76 -2.71
N ARG A 49 -21.10 9.46 -2.50
CA ARG A 49 -21.99 8.47 -1.85
C ARG A 49 -23.35 8.40 -2.52
N ARG A 50 -23.38 8.44 -3.86
CA ARG A 50 -24.59 8.28 -4.69
C ARG A 50 -24.56 6.93 -5.42
N PRO A 51 -25.17 5.87 -4.85
CA PRO A 51 -25.08 4.52 -5.40
C PRO A 51 -25.72 4.39 -6.77
N ARG A 52 -25.06 3.65 -7.66
CA ARG A 52 -25.50 3.29 -9.02
C ARG A 52 -25.66 1.77 -9.12
N PRO A 53 -26.85 1.26 -9.46
CA PRO A 53 -27.05 -0.18 -9.66
C PRO A 53 -26.06 -0.73 -10.68
N VAL A 54 -25.37 -1.82 -10.31
CA VAL A 54 -24.42 -2.53 -11.19
C VAL A 54 -25.16 -3.34 -12.25
N VAL A 55 -26.30 -3.90 -11.88
CA VAL A 55 -27.16 -4.71 -12.75
C VAL A 55 -28.62 -4.52 -12.33
N ASP A 56 -29.56 -4.70 -13.25
CA ASP A 56 -31.01 -4.54 -13.04
C ASP A 56 -31.74 -5.88 -12.86
N ARG A 57 -30.99 -6.98 -12.77
CA ARG A 57 -31.46 -8.36 -12.70
C ARG A 57 -30.49 -9.21 -11.88
N SER A 58 -30.95 -10.38 -11.44
CA SER A 58 -30.07 -11.36 -10.80
C SER A 58 -28.95 -11.77 -11.76
N LEU A 59 -27.72 -11.64 -11.26
CA LEU A 59 -26.50 -12.01 -11.95
C LEU A 59 -25.56 -12.64 -10.94
N THR A 60 -25.28 -13.92 -11.12
CA THR A 60 -24.44 -14.68 -10.20
C THR A 60 -22.98 -14.63 -10.63
N LEU A 61 -22.09 -14.22 -9.73
CA LEU A 61 -20.65 -14.26 -9.86
C LEU A 61 -20.09 -15.49 -9.12
N LYS A 62 -19.52 -16.44 -9.86
CA LYS A 62 -18.93 -17.65 -9.29
C LYS A 62 -17.67 -17.32 -8.47
N ALA A 63 -17.31 -18.22 -7.55
CA ALA A 63 -16.03 -18.17 -6.86
C ALA A 63 -14.87 -18.08 -7.88
N GLY A 64 -13.93 -17.17 -7.65
CA GLY A 64 -12.79 -16.94 -8.54
C GLY A 64 -13.12 -16.29 -9.89
N ALA A 65 -14.34 -15.77 -10.08
CA ALA A 65 -14.73 -15.06 -11.29
C ALA A 65 -14.65 -13.54 -11.12
N TYR A 66 -14.51 -12.86 -12.26
CA TYR A 66 -14.42 -11.41 -12.38
C TYR A 66 -15.69 -10.83 -13.02
N VAL A 67 -16.00 -9.59 -12.72
CA VAL A 67 -16.97 -8.78 -13.45
C VAL A 67 -16.43 -7.37 -13.64
N VAL A 68 -16.45 -6.89 -14.88
CA VAL A 68 -15.92 -5.57 -15.24
C VAL A 68 -17.09 -4.61 -15.41
N LEU A 69 -17.07 -3.51 -14.66
CA LEU A 69 -18.06 -2.44 -14.71
C LEU A 69 -17.50 -1.30 -15.54
N VAL A 70 -18.22 -0.84 -16.56
CA VAL A 70 -17.68 0.14 -17.53
C VAL A 70 -18.55 1.38 -17.65
N GLN A 71 -17.89 2.53 -17.84
CA GLN A 71 -18.52 3.83 -18.11
C GLN A 71 -18.99 3.94 -19.57
N ASP A 72 -18.07 3.70 -20.51
CA ASP A 72 -18.30 3.77 -21.96
C ASP A 72 -18.00 2.41 -22.60
N PRO A 73 -19.03 1.61 -22.90
CA PRO A 73 -18.91 0.34 -23.59
C PRO A 73 -18.13 0.37 -24.90
N THR A 74 -18.25 1.45 -25.69
CA THR A 74 -17.62 1.54 -27.01
C THR A 74 -16.13 1.78 -26.86
N ALA A 75 -15.75 2.72 -25.99
CA ALA A 75 -14.34 3.00 -25.70
C ALA A 75 -13.65 1.84 -24.98
N PHE A 76 -14.37 1.15 -24.08
CA PHE A 76 -13.87 -0.05 -23.42
C PHE A 76 -13.62 -1.19 -24.42
N GLU A 77 -14.60 -1.53 -25.27
CA GLU A 77 -14.45 -2.59 -26.28
C GLU A 77 -13.32 -2.28 -27.28
N ALA A 78 -13.09 -1.01 -27.61
CA ALA A 78 -11.96 -0.62 -28.45
C ALA A 78 -10.59 -0.85 -27.76
N SER A 79 -10.55 -0.73 -26.43
CA SER A 79 -9.32 -0.91 -25.63
C SER A 79 -9.08 -2.37 -25.26
N PHE A 80 -10.15 -3.12 -24.98
CA PHE A 80 -10.13 -4.52 -24.53
C PHE A 80 -11.12 -5.39 -25.34
N PRO A 81 -10.82 -5.67 -26.63
CA PRO A 81 -11.76 -6.36 -27.51
C PRO A 81 -12.15 -7.75 -27.00
N GLY A 82 -13.46 -8.02 -26.93
CA GLY A 82 -14.01 -9.32 -26.54
C GLY A 82 -14.02 -9.62 -25.04
N VAL A 83 -13.60 -8.68 -24.18
CA VAL A 83 -13.70 -8.83 -22.72
C VAL A 83 -15.15 -8.59 -22.28
N PRO A 84 -15.83 -9.54 -21.61
CA PRO A 84 -17.18 -9.33 -21.12
C PRO A 84 -17.26 -8.24 -20.04
N PHE A 85 -18.25 -7.34 -20.14
CA PHE A 85 -18.45 -6.24 -19.20
C PHE A 85 -19.94 -5.95 -18.92
N LEU A 86 -20.19 -5.15 -17.89
CA LEU A 86 -21.48 -4.56 -17.55
C LEU A 86 -21.43 -3.02 -17.65
N PRO A 87 -22.23 -2.39 -18.50
CA PRO A 87 -22.37 -0.93 -18.49
C PRO A 87 -23.12 -0.49 -17.23
N VAL A 88 -22.58 0.49 -16.50
CA VAL A 88 -23.26 1.08 -15.33
C VAL A 88 -23.90 2.41 -15.70
N SER A 89 -25.24 2.45 -15.64
CA SER A 89 -26.00 3.67 -15.94
C SER A 89 -25.77 4.74 -14.87
N GLY A 90 -25.43 5.95 -15.31
CA GLY A 90 -25.13 7.07 -14.41
C GLY A 90 -23.80 6.92 -13.67
N TRP A 91 -22.82 6.25 -14.28
CA TRP A 91 -21.45 6.05 -13.80
C TRP A 91 -20.96 7.18 -12.87
N PRO A 92 -20.47 6.85 -11.66
CA PRO A 92 -19.85 7.85 -10.79
C PRO A 92 -18.49 8.23 -11.37
N THR A 93 -18.29 9.51 -11.68
CA THR A 93 -17.06 10.00 -12.31
C THR A 93 -15.88 9.85 -11.36
N LEU A 94 -14.86 9.07 -11.76
CA LEU A 94 -13.68 8.83 -10.95
C LEU A 94 -12.66 9.97 -11.13
N ASN A 95 -12.27 10.63 -10.03
CA ASN A 95 -11.36 11.77 -10.11
C ASN A 95 -9.88 11.37 -10.29
N ASN A 96 -9.17 12.04 -11.20
CA ASN A 96 -7.74 11.82 -11.46
C ASN A 96 -6.80 12.29 -10.33
N THR A 97 -7.29 13.15 -9.44
CA THR A 97 -6.54 13.70 -8.30
C THR A 97 -6.75 12.92 -7.00
N GLY A 98 -7.33 11.73 -7.08
CA GLY A 98 -7.72 10.89 -5.94
C GLY A 98 -9.24 10.93 -5.71
N ASP A 99 -9.81 9.79 -5.33
CA ASP A 99 -11.25 9.59 -5.09
C ASP A 99 -11.50 8.35 -4.22
N GLU A 100 -12.78 8.06 -3.95
CA GLU A 100 -13.25 6.78 -3.42
C GLU A 100 -13.92 5.95 -4.52
N VAL A 101 -13.75 4.64 -4.48
CA VAL A 101 -14.58 3.66 -5.21
C VAL A 101 -15.12 2.68 -4.19
N GLY A 102 -16.43 2.62 -4.05
CA GLY A 102 -17.09 1.71 -3.13
C GLY A 102 -18.10 0.81 -3.83
N ILE A 103 -18.20 -0.42 -3.32
CA ILE A 103 -19.19 -1.39 -3.75
C ILE A 103 -20.03 -1.80 -2.55
N SER A 104 -21.35 -1.74 -2.70
CA SER A 104 -22.31 -2.18 -1.70
C SER A 104 -23.25 -3.24 -2.27
N VAL A 105 -23.64 -4.23 -1.47
CA VAL A 105 -24.64 -5.24 -1.86
C VAL A 105 -25.77 -5.24 -0.84
N GLY A 106 -27.01 -5.06 -1.29
CA GLY A 106 -28.17 -4.96 -0.38
C GLY A 106 -28.06 -3.79 0.59
N GLY A 107 -27.35 -2.72 0.21
CA GLY A 107 -27.10 -1.53 1.04
C GLY A 107 -25.99 -1.67 2.07
N VAL A 108 -25.27 -2.79 2.10
CA VAL A 108 -24.09 -2.99 2.96
C VAL A 108 -22.83 -2.76 2.14
N GLU A 109 -21.94 -1.87 2.58
CA GLU A 109 -20.61 -1.67 1.99
C GLU A 109 -19.76 -2.95 2.16
N VAL A 110 -19.28 -3.49 1.05
CA VAL A 110 -18.54 -4.76 1.01
C VAL A 110 -17.06 -4.55 0.69
N ASP A 111 -16.73 -3.51 -0.08
CA ASP A 111 -15.35 -3.04 -0.27
C ASP A 111 -15.33 -1.53 -0.58
N LEU A 112 -14.25 -0.85 -0.21
CA LEU A 112 -14.03 0.58 -0.42
C LEU A 112 -12.54 0.88 -0.62
N VAL A 113 -12.21 1.55 -1.73
CA VAL A 113 -10.85 1.94 -2.09
C VAL A 113 -10.79 3.46 -2.21
N ALA A 114 -10.08 4.11 -1.29
CA ALA A 114 -9.80 5.55 -1.35
C ALA A 114 -8.44 5.78 -2.04
N TYR A 115 -8.41 5.65 -3.37
CA TYR A 115 -7.16 5.73 -4.12
C TYR A 115 -6.61 7.16 -4.18
N GLN A 116 -5.29 7.28 -4.25
CA GLN A 116 -4.59 8.57 -4.39
C GLN A 116 -3.73 8.55 -5.65
N PRO A 117 -3.40 9.72 -6.25
CA PRO A 117 -2.61 9.78 -7.48
C PRO A 117 -1.23 9.14 -7.36
N ASP A 118 -0.64 9.15 -6.16
CA ASP A 118 0.68 8.59 -5.86
C ASP A 118 0.69 7.07 -5.70
N TRP A 119 -0.48 6.41 -5.70
CA TRP A 119 -0.57 4.94 -5.79
C TRP A 119 -0.21 4.43 -7.19
N SER A 120 -0.24 5.33 -8.18
CA SER A 120 0.10 5.03 -9.56
C SER A 120 1.41 5.70 -9.95
N ASN A 121 2.24 4.99 -10.73
CA ASN A 121 3.46 5.52 -11.34
C ASN A 121 3.30 5.79 -12.85
N SER A 122 2.10 5.57 -13.39
CA SER A 122 1.79 5.68 -14.82
C SER A 122 0.29 5.95 -15.04
N PRO A 123 -0.17 6.33 -16.24
CA PRO A 123 -1.60 6.46 -16.54
C PRO A 123 -2.31 5.10 -16.74
N ALA A 124 -1.70 3.98 -16.36
CA ALA A 124 -2.31 2.66 -16.44
C ALA A 124 -3.33 2.45 -15.28
N PRO A 125 -4.29 1.53 -15.45
CA PRO A 125 -5.20 1.12 -14.36
C PRO A 125 -4.44 0.71 -13.10
N LEU A 126 -5.02 0.94 -11.93
CA LEU A 126 -4.53 0.38 -10.66
C LEU A 126 -4.99 -1.07 -10.54
N GLU A 127 -4.05 -1.98 -10.37
CA GLU A 127 -4.28 -3.39 -10.08
C GLU A 127 -4.03 -3.65 -8.60
N ARG A 128 -4.93 -4.40 -7.97
CA ARG A 128 -4.71 -4.98 -6.64
C ARG A 128 -3.68 -6.11 -6.74
N ILE A 129 -2.66 -6.08 -5.89
CA ILE A 129 -1.55 -7.04 -5.92
C ILE A 129 -1.98 -8.41 -5.35
N ASP A 130 -2.68 -8.41 -4.21
CA ASP A 130 -3.28 -9.58 -3.60
C ASP A 130 -4.77 -9.32 -3.29
N PRO A 131 -5.71 -9.99 -3.97
CA PRO A 131 -7.14 -9.83 -3.69
C PRO A 131 -7.57 -10.24 -2.28
N GLN A 132 -6.76 -11.03 -1.56
CA GLN A 132 -7.00 -11.39 -0.16
C GLN A 132 -6.41 -10.37 0.83
N GLY A 133 -5.51 -9.50 0.37
CA GLY A 133 -4.90 -8.44 1.18
C GLY A 133 -5.82 -7.24 1.41
N PRO A 134 -5.35 -6.16 2.04
CA PRO A 134 -6.16 -4.97 2.32
C PRO A 134 -6.50 -4.20 1.03
N SER A 135 -7.73 -3.72 0.88
CA SER A 135 -8.14 -2.84 -0.23
C SER A 135 -7.82 -1.37 0.05
N SER A 136 -7.83 -0.97 1.32
CA SER A 136 -7.74 0.42 1.75
C SER A 136 -6.31 0.93 1.93
N HIS A 137 -5.29 0.20 1.46
CA HIS A 137 -3.88 0.52 1.72
C HIS A 137 -3.02 0.45 0.45
N PRO A 138 -2.18 1.46 0.14
CA PRO A 138 -1.39 1.51 -1.09
C PRO A 138 -0.44 0.34 -1.28
N VAL A 139 0.01 -0.28 -0.18
CA VAL A 139 0.93 -1.44 -0.23
C VAL A 139 0.40 -2.58 -1.11
N ASN A 140 -0.92 -2.67 -1.29
CA ASN A 140 -1.58 -3.72 -2.05
C ASN A 140 -2.07 -3.25 -3.43
N TRP A 141 -1.59 -2.11 -3.93
CA TRP A 141 -1.98 -1.57 -5.23
C TRP A 141 -0.75 -1.14 -6.01
N THR A 142 -0.81 -1.30 -7.33
CA THR A 142 0.21 -0.76 -8.23
C THR A 142 -0.38 -0.51 -9.61
N SER A 143 0.27 0.31 -10.42
CA SER A 143 -0.14 0.46 -11.82
C SER A 143 0.05 -0.85 -12.57
N SER A 144 -0.93 -1.21 -13.37
CA SER A 144 -0.85 -2.35 -14.27
C SER A 144 0.40 -2.24 -15.17
N PRO A 145 1.30 -3.23 -15.20
CA PRO A 145 2.44 -3.25 -16.10
C PRO A 145 2.05 -3.49 -17.56
N THR A 146 0.82 -3.96 -17.84
CA THR A 146 0.35 -4.35 -19.18
C THR A 146 -0.76 -3.46 -19.75
N GLY A 147 -1.04 -2.31 -19.12
CA GLY A 147 -2.15 -1.42 -19.52
C GLY A 147 -3.56 -1.86 -19.11
N GLY A 148 -3.68 -2.89 -18.28
CA GLY A 148 -4.88 -3.41 -17.63
C GLY A 148 -5.08 -4.90 -17.88
N THR A 149 -5.83 -5.57 -17.02
CA THR A 149 -6.14 -7.01 -17.16
C THR A 149 -7.63 -7.36 -16.92
N PRO A 150 -8.57 -6.58 -17.47
CA PRO A 150 -9.98 -6.79 -17.18
C PRO A 150 -10.44 -8.18 -17.64
N GLY A 151 -11.18 -8.86 -16.76
CA GLY A 151 -11.66 -10.23 -16.91
C GLY A 151 -10.63 -11.32 -16.61
N ALA A 152 -9.42 -10.97 -16.16
CA ALA A 152 -8.31 -11.89 -15.95
C ALA A 152 -7.57 -11.65 -14.63
N ILE A 153 -6.59 -12.51 -14.32
CA ILE A 153 -5.72 -12.31 -13.16
C ILE A 153 -4.83 -11.09 -13.44
N ASN A 154 -4.78 -10.17 -12.46
CA ASN A 154 -3.90 -9.01 -12.47
C ASN A 154 -2.46 -9.36 -12.84
N ALA A 155 -1.87 -8.58 -13.73
CA ALA A 155 -0.47 -8.80 -14.13
C ALA A 155 0.49 -8.53 -12.95
N ALA A 156 0.10 -7.68 -12.01
CA ALA A 156 0.79 -7.44 -10.76
C ALA A 156 0.56 -8.51 -9.68
N TYR A 157 -0.29 -9.53 -9.92
CA TYR A 157 -0.68 -10.50 -8.91
C TYR A 157 0.53 -11.16 -8.23
N ARG A 158 0.67 -10.92 -6.93
CA ARG A 158 1.72 -11.50 -6.10
C ARG A 158 1.24 -11.57 -4.65
N PRO A 159 0.79 -12.74 -4.17
CA PRO A 159 0.31 -12.86 -2.80
C PRO A 159 1.44 -12.66 -1.80
N ASP A 160 1.14 -11.94 -0.72
CA ASP A 160 2.09 -11.78 0.38
C ASP A 160 1.95 -12.94 1.37
N ARG A 161 3.07 -13.59 1.66
CA ARG A 161 3.15 -14.75 2.56
C ARG A 161 4.27 -14.62 3.57
N ASP A 162 5.03 -13.55 3.51
CA ASP A 162 6.18 -13.34 4.36
C ASP A 162 5.75 -12.52 5.58
N PRO A 163 6.11 -12.92 6.80
CA PRO A 163 5.82 -12.09 7.97
C PRO A 163 6.70 -10.82 7.98
N PRO A 164 6.22 -9.74 8.64
CA PRO A 164 6.96 -8.50 8.68
C PRO A 164 8.28 -8.66 9.43
N ARG A 165 9.38 -8.14 8.89
CA ARG A 165 10.71 -8.27 9.51
C ARG A 165 11.13 -6.98 10.17
N MET A 166 11.76 -7.08 11.33
CA MET A 166 12.47 -5.93 11.88
C MET A 166 13.71 -5.64 11.04
N ILE A 167 13.74 -4.49 10.37
CA ILE A 167 14.86 -4.08 9.50
C ILE A 167 15.73 -3.01 10.15
N TYR A 168 15.26 -2.36 11.20
CA TYR A 168 16.02 -1.42 11.99
C TYR A 168 15.58 -1.43 13.45
N ALA A 169 16.56 -1.38 14.34
CA ALA A 169 16.34 -1.23 15.77
C ALA A 169 17.41 -0.32 16.36
N GLU A 170 17.03 0.82 16.92
CA GLU A 170 17.94 1.74 17.59
C GLU A 170 17.57 1.86 19.06
N ARG A 171 18.58 1.68 19.92
CA ARG A 171 18.43 1.96 21.34
C ARG A 171 19.02 3.32 21.65
N PHE A 172 18.27 4.10 22.42
CA PHE A 172 18.74 5.37 22.92
C PHE A 172 18.26 5.60 24.34
N LEU A 173 18.99 6.45 25.08
CA LEU A 173 18.94 6.44 26.54
C LEU A 173 19.22 5.01 27.06
N THR A 174 18.70 4.64 28.23
CA THR A 174 18.87 3.30 28.80
C THR A 174 17.75 2.33 28.40
N ASP A 175 16.55 2.80 28.09
CA ASP A 175 15.35 1.96 27.96
C ASP A 175 14.44 2.30 26.77
N SER A 176 14.84 3.24 25.90
CA SER A 176 14.04 3.67 24.75
C SER A 176 14.51 2.99 23.46
N LEU A 177 13.56 2.49 22.69
CA LEU A 177 13.79 1.68 21.50
C LEU A 177 12.97 2.24 20.33
N LEU A 178 13.63 2.49 19.21
CA LEU A 178 13.00 2.73 17.91
C LEU A 178 13.08 1.45 17.10
N VAL A 179 11.97 1.01 16.52
CA VAL A 179 11.86 -0.19 15.69
C VAL A 179 11.22 0.19 14.36
N VAL A 180 11.79 -0.29 13.26
CA VAL A 180 11.22 -0.17 11.90
C VAL A 180 11.05 -1.57 11.31
N PHE A 181 9.86 -1.82 10.75
CA PHE A 181 9.50 -3.06 10.06
C PHE A 181 9.72 -2.93 8.55
N SER A 182 9.83 -4.07 7.86
CA SER A 182 10.00 -4.15 6.40
C SER A 182 8.81 -3.62 5.61
N GLU A 183 7.66 -3.51 6.27
CA GLU A 183 6.36 -3.24 5.67
C GLU A 183 5.37 -2.72 6.74
N PRO A 184 4.21 -2.21 6.33
CA PRO A 184 3.12 -1.85 7.22
C PRO A 184 2.63 -3.03 8.06
N VAL A 185 2.47 -2.80 9.36
CA VAL A 185 2.00 -3.80 10.33
C VAL A 185 0.76 -3.33 11.08
N VAL A 186 -0.01 -4.28 11.60
CA VAL A 186 -1.08 -4.00 12.55
C VAL A 186 -0.46 -3.50 13.86
N PRO A 187 -0.76 -2.27 14.32
CA PRO A 187 -0.16 -1.72 15.53
C PRO A 187 -0.41 -2.59 16.77
N VAL A 188 0.67 -3.09 17.38
CA VAL A 188 0.60 -3.88 18.63
C VAL A 188 0.96 -3.03 19.86
N GLY A 189 0.54 -3.50 21.04
CA GLY A 189 0.78 -2.84 22.33
C GLY A 189 2.18 -3.08 22.91
N ALA A 190 2.49 -2.36 24.00
CA ALA A 190 3.84 -2.34 24.60
C ALA A 190 4.36 -3.72 25.04
N ALA A 191 3.45 -4.64 25.41
CA ALA A 191 3.79 -6.02 25.78
C ALA A 191 4.51 -6.79 24.66
N ALA A 192 4.21 -6.51 23.38
CA ALA A 192 4.90 -7.12 22.25
C ALA A 192 6.39 -6.74 22.19
N PHE A 193 6.75 -5.58 22.74
CA PHE A 193 8.12 -5.05 22.81
C PHE A 193 8.81 -5.34 24.15
N GLY A 194 8.11 -6.04 25.07
CA GLY A 194 8.54 -6.14 26.48
C GLY A 194 8.67 -4.79 27.18
N ALA A 195 7.99 -3.75 26.68
CA ALA A 195 8.15 -2.37 27.10
C ALA A 195 6.98 -1.89 27.98
N ARG A 196 7.16 -0.75 28.65
CA ARG A 196 6.11 -0.11 29.46
C ARG A 196 5.09 0.64 28.60
N SER A 197 5.55 1.24 27.51
CA SER A 197 4.69 1.97 26.57
C SER A 197 5.23 1.86 25.16
N VAL A 198 4.34 1.91 24.17
CA VAL A 198 4.68 2.03 22.76
C VAL A 198 3.86 3.14 22.11
N ARG A 199 4.47 3.87 21.17
CA ARG A 199 3.80 4.82 20.28
C ARG A 199 4.20 4.52 18.85
N TRP A 200 3.23 4.46 17.95
CA TRP A 200 3.47 4.28 16.53
C TRP A 200 3.60 5.64 15.86
N SER A 201 4.65 5.83 15.07
CA SER A 201 4.83 7.04 14.24
C SER A 201 4.12 6.93 12.90
N ASN A 202 4.10 5.71 12.36
CA ASN A 202 3.34 5.29 11.20
C ASN A 202 3.08 3.78 11.36
N ASP A 203 2.47 3.15 10.37
CA ASP A 203 2.18 1.71 10.33
C ASP A 203 3.43 0.80 10.32
N SER A 204 4.63 1.34 10.14
CA SER A 204 5.86 0.56 10.01
C SER A 204 6.90 0.89 11.09
N THR A 205 6.64 1.90 11.93
CA THR A 205 7.63 2.48 12.87
C THR A 205 7.05 2.66 14.25
N ALA A 206 7.69 2.04 15.25
CA ALA A 206 7.28 2.09 16.64
C ALA A 206 8.39 2.63 17.57
N TRP A 207 7.97 3.40 18.56
CA TRP A 207 8.79 3.90 19.66
C TRP A 207 8.34 3.25 20.96
N ALA A 208 9.18 2.41 21.55
CA ALA A 208 8.93 1.74 22.81
C ALA A 208 9.80 2.35 23.93
N ALA A 209 9.21 2.57 25.11
CA ALA A 209 9.91 3.10 26.28
C ALA A 209 9.77 2.14 27.48
N GLY A 210 10.80 2.07 28.33
CA GLY A 210 10.88 1.06 29.38
C GLY A 210 11.16 -0.35 28.84
N SER A 211 11.87 -0.47 27.72
CA SER A 211 12.28 -1.76 27.14
C SER A 211 13.52 -2.32 27.85
N PRO A 212 13.66 -3.66 27.98
CA PRO A 212 14.83 -4.28 28.60
C PRO A 212 16.14 -3.94 27.84
N PRO A 213 17.30 -3.96 28.51
CA PRO A 213 18.58 -3.80 27.84
C PRO A 213 18.87 -4.95 26.87
N GLY A 214 19.73 -4.68 25.88
CA GLY A 214 20.15 -5.67 24.89
C GLY A 214 19.41 -5.56 23.55
N PRO A 215 19.45 -6.62 22.73
CA PRO A 215 18.79 -6.68 21.43
C PRO A 215 17.30 -6.32 21.53
N ALA A 216 16.78 -5.66 20.51
CA ALA A 216 15.35 -5.44 20.37
C ALA A 216 14.68 -6.79 20.21
N ARG A 217 13.61 -7.03 20.97
CA ARG A 217 12.77 -8.21 20.83
C ARG A 217 11.35 -7.75 20.60
N VAL A 218 10.75 -8.25 19.53
CA VAL A 218 9.35 -8.00 19.23
C VAL A 218 8.67 -9.32 18.84
N GLN A 219 7.46 -9.53 19.34
CA GLN A 219 6.70 -10.77 19.14
C GLN A 219 5.25 -10.49 18.75
N GLY A 220 4.67 -11.38 17.94
CA GLY A 220 3.25 -11.36 17.61
C GLY A 220 2.82 -10.17 16.77
N VAL A 221 3.74 -9.57 16.01
CA VAL A 221 3.44 -8.53 15.03
C VAL A 221 2.94 -9.20 13.76
N GLU A 222 1.84 -8.69 13.24
CA GLU A 222 1.16 -9.15 12.03
C GLU A 222 1.21 -8.03 10.99
N ASP A 223 1.48 -8.34 9.73
CA ASP A 223 1.34 -7.38 8.64
C ASP A 223 -0.14 -7.11 8.31
N LEU A 224 -0.42 -6.27 7.31
CA LEU A 224 -1.79 -6.02 6.86
C LEU A 224 -2.40 -7.16 6.02
N PHE A 225 -1.61 -8.18 5.66
CA PHE A 225 -2.00 -9.37 4.89
C PHE A 225 -2.30 -10.58 5.79
N GLY A 226 -2.09 -10.45 7.11
CA GLY A 226 -2.32 -11.50 8.10
C GLY A 226 -1.10 -12.39 8.39
N ASN A 227 0.07 -12.14 7.80
CA ASN A 227 1.27 -12.90 8.11
C ASN A 227 1.88 -12.41 9.42
N ARG A 228 2.21 -13.36 10.30
CA ARG A 228 2.64 -13.06 11.67
C ARG A 228 4.07 -13.49 11.95
N THR A 229 4.82 -12.60 12.58
CA THR A 229 6.15 -12.88 13.11
C THR A 229 6.13 -13.90 14.25
N SER A 230 7.01 -14.91 14.15
CA SER A 230 7.59 -15.57 15.33
C SER A 230 8.52 -14.57 16.05
N GLU A 231 8.86 -14.79 17.33
CA GLU A 231 9.76 -13.87 18.08
C GLU A 231 10.99 -13.48 17.24
N THR A 232 11.15 -12.18 16.97
CA THR A 232 12.29 -11.65 16.22
C THR A 232 13.18 -10.83 17.14
N GLY A 233 14.48 -11.13 17.10
CA GLY A 233 15.51 -10.40 17.82
C GLY A 233 16.42 -9.65 16.84
N MET A 234 16.64 -8.36 17.05
CA MET A 234 17.59 -7.57 16.25
C MET A 234 18.61 -6.90 17.17
N ALA A 235 19.89 -6.95 16.79
CA ALA A 235 20.91 -6.17 17.47
C ALA A 235 20.55 -4.67 17.38
N THR A 236 20.51 -3.99 18.53
CA THR A 236 20.22 -2.56 18.55
C THR A 236 21.45 -1.77 18.15
N VAL A 237 21.28 -0.82 17.24
CA VAL A 237 22.32 0.18 16.97
C VAL A 237 22.30 1.27 18.03
N GLY A 238 23.48 1.71 18.43
CA GLY A 238 23.70 2.88 19.28
C GLY A 238 24.40 4.00 18.50
N LEU A 239 24.64 5.13 19.16
CA LEU A 239 25.43 6.23 18.58
C LEU A 239 26.83 5.75 18.14
N PRO A 240 27.45 6.40 17.15
CA PRO A 240 28.78 6.03 16.69
C PRO A 240 29.80 6.49 17.73
N GLU A 241 30.86 5.71 17.91
CA GLU A 241 32.03 6.15 18.65
C GLU A 241 32.86 7.13 17.81
N THR A 242 33.74 7.90 18.46
CA THR A 242 34.65 8.81 17.75
C THR A 242 35.48 8.03 16.72
N GLY A 243 35.41 8.46 15.45
CA GLY A 243 36.12 7.83 14.34
C GLY A 243 35.39 6.65 13.68
N GLU A 244 34.22 6.26 14.18
CA GLU A 244 33.43 5.16 13.59
C GLU A 244 32.65 5.60 12.35
N VAL A 245 32.19 6.86 12.31
CA VAL A 245 31.60 7.49 11.11
C VAL A 245 32.59 8.51 10.56
N ILE A 246 32.94 8.34 9.28
CA ILE A 246 33.93 9.16 8.58
C ILE A 246 33.27 9.81 7.37
N ILE A 247 33.54 11.09 7.13
CA ILE A 247 33.13 11.74 5.88
C ILE A 247 34.12 11.33 4.79
N THR A 248 33.65 10.63 3.75
CA THR A 248 34.50 10.13 2.65
C THR A 248 34.45 11.02 1.43
N GLU A 249 33.31 11.64 1.15
CA GLU A 249 33.12 12.52 0.01
C GLU A 249 32.35 13.79 0.39
N ARG A 250 32.63 14.88 -0.33
CA ARG A 250 31.90 16.14 -0.21
C ARG A 250 31.89 16.90 -1.53
N LEU A 251 30.71 17.08 -2.12
CA LEU A 251 30.52 18.02 -3.23
C LEU A 251 30.28 19.44 -2.70
N LEU A 252 31.34 20.25 -2.75
CA LEU A 252 31.31 21.63 -2.24
C LEU A 252 30.80 22.67 -3.23
N ARG A 253 30.99 22.41 -4.53
CA ARG A 253 30.65 23.32 -5.62
C ARG A 253 29.79 22.57 -6.63
N PRO A 254 28.49 22.42 -6.36
CA PRO A 254 27.59 21.83 -7.34
C PRO A 254 27.61 22.68 -8.60
N VAL A 255 27.61 22.02 -9.76
CA VAL A 255 27.31 22.68 -11.03
C VAL A 255 25.82 23.01 -11.03
N SER A 256 25.50 24.26 -11.32
CA SER A 256 24.14 24.72 -11.56
C SER A 256 24.17 25.59 -12.80
N ASP A 257 23.53 25.13 -13.85
CA ASP A 257 23.38 25.83 -15.13
C ASP A 257 21.94 25.67 -15.60
N PRO A 258 21.09 26.70 -15.48
CA PRO A 258 19.69 26.60 -15.89
C PRO A 258 19.50 26.47 -17.41
N PHE A 259 20.57 26.52 -18.21
CA PHE A 259 20.54 26.47 -19.67
C PHE A 259 21.17 25.22 -20.28
N ASP A 260 21.67 24.27 -19.48
CA ASP A 260 22.27 23.03 -20.00
C ASP A 260 21.26 21.88 -20.20
N GLY A 261 20.02 22.05 -19.72
CA GLY A 261 18.97 21.04 -19.79
C GLY A 261 19.18 19.84 -18.85
N VAL A 262 20.13 19.94 -17.91
CA VAL A 262 20.44 18.93 -16.90
C VAL A 262 19.96 19.45 -15.53
N PRO A 263 19.41 18.58 -14.65
CA PRO A 263 19.07 19.00 -13.29
C PRO A 263 20.28 19.53 -12.52
N ASP A 264 20.10 20.65 -11.81
CA ASP A 264 21.11 21.22 -10.93
C ASP A 264 21.64 20.19 -9.92
N GLN A 265 22.96 20.18 -9.72
CA GLN A 265 23.57 19.34 -8.70
C GLN A 265 23.24 19.87 -7.29
N THR A 266 23.01 18.95 -6.35
CA THR A 266 22.85 19.28 -4.93
C THR A 266 24.14 19.04 -4.16
N ARG A 267 24.38 19.83 -3.10
CA ARG A 267 25.49 19.56 -2.18
C ARG A 267 25.21 18.28 -1.41
N PHE A 268 26.22 17.42 -1.31
CA PHE A 268 26.15 16.23 -0.46
C PHE A 268 27.43 16.04 0.34
N VAL A 269 27.30 15.26 1.41
CA VAL A 269 28.40 14.59 2.10
C VAL A 269 28.11 13.11 2.09
N GLU A 270 29.13 12.30 1.83
CA GLU A 270 29.04 10.86 1.99
C GLU A 270 29.61 10.47 3.35
N LEU A 271 28.91 9.59 4.06
CA LEU A 271 29.33 9.06 5.35
C LEU A 271 29.64 7.57 5.18
N TRP A 272 30.83 7.16 5.61
CA TRP A 272 31.24 5.77 5.70
C TRP A 272 31.28 5.33 7.17
N ASN A 273 30.66 4.20 7.47
CA ASN A 273 30.82 3.52 8.75
C ASN A 273 32.07 2.62 8.68
N ALA A 274 33.14 3.07 9.32
CA ALA A 274 34.41 2.35 9.42
C ALA A 274 34.40 1.25 10.51
N GLY A 275 33.34 1.19 11.32
CA GLY A 275 33.15 0.23 12.41
C GLY A 275 32.78 -1.17 11.94
N LYS A 276 32.78 -2.12 12.89
CA LYS A 276 32.31 -3.50 12.69
C LYS A 276 30.84 -3.71 13.06
N ARG A 277 30.19 -2.69 13.62
CA ARG A 277 28.78 -2.69 14.02
C ARG A 277 28.03 -1.61 13.25
N ALA A 278 26.73 -1.81 13.06
CA ALA A 278 25.88 -0.72 12.59
C ALA A 278 25.76 0.37 13.67
N VAL A 279 25.66 1.63 13.24
CA VAL A 279 25.61 2.82 14.09
C VAL A 279 24.44 3.69 13.70
N SER A 280 23.82 4.35 14.68
CA SER A 280 22.82 5.36 14.44
C SER A 280 23.49 6.66 14.01
N VAL A 281 22.99 7.31 12.97
CA VAL A 281 23.39 8.68 12.60
C VAL A 281 22.47 9.75 13.21
N ARG A 282 21.54 9.34 14.08
CA ARG A 282 20.56 10.22 14.69
C ARG A 282 21.23 11.27 15.56
N GLY A 283 20.89 12.53 15.33
CA GLY A 283 21.46 13.66 16.06
C GLY A 283 22.87 14.06 15.61
N LEU A 284 23.46 13.37 14.62
CA LEU A 284 24.66 13.90 13.97
C LEU A 284 24.32 15.23 13.29
N ARG A 285 25.19 16.22 13.48
CA ARG A 285 25.07 17.54 12.86
C ARG A 285 26.35 17.81 12.10
N LEU A 286 26.20 18.16 10.83
CA LEU A 286 27.30 18.75 10.07
C LEU A 286 27.53 20.16 10.63
N GLN A 287 28.75 20.43 11.08
CA GLN A 287 29.17 21.75 11.53
C GLN A 287 30.33 22.22 10.64
N GLY A 288 30.25 23.45 10.15
CA GLY A 288 31.36 24.10 9.47
C GLY A 288 32.42 24.55 10.49
N ALA A 289 33.68 24.64 10.07
CA ALA A 289 34.68 25.37 10.85
C ALA A 289 34.27 26.85 10.91
N VAL A 290 34.29 27.42 12.12
CA VAL A 290 34.07 28.85 12.37
C VAL A 290 35.29 29.65 11.91
#